data_AF-A0A3A6PXC5-F1
#
_entry.id   AF-A0A3A6PXC5-F1
#
_cell.length_a   1.000
_cell.length_b   1.000
_cell.length_c   1.000
_cell.angle_alpha   90.00
_cell.angle_beta   90.00
_cell.angle_gamma   90.00
#
_symmetry.space_group_name_H-M   'P 1'
#
loop_
_entity.id
_entity.type
_entity.pdbx_description
1 polymer ?
#
loop_
_entity_poly.entity_id
_entity_poly.type
_entity_poly.pdbx_seq_one_letter_code
_entity_poly.pdbx_strand_id
1 'polypeptide(L)' 'MAIPRQETEDGFEKQLGVDHLGHFALTGHLLELLVNNDDKSCIVTHSSGAPEAGEIDFDNLHGKESQ' A
#
# COMPACT_ATOMS: atom_id res chain seq x y z
N MET A 1 -10.70 3.07 11.19
CA MET A 1 -11.61 2.06 11.77
C MET A 1 -10.93 0.72 11.58
N ALA A 2 -10.62 -0.01 12.66
CA ALA A 2 -9.97 -1.31 12.52
C ALA A 2 -11.00 -2.33 11.99
N ILE A 3 -10.79 -2.81 10.77
CA ILE A 3 -11.57 -3.92 10.21
C ILE A 3 -10.98 -5.24 10.72
N PRO A 4 -11.77 -6.32 10.83
CA PRO A 4 -11.20 -7.65 11.10
C PRO A 4 -10.12 -7.99 10.07
N ARG A 5 -9.03 -8.63 10.51
CA ARG A 5 -7.95 -9.07 9.62
C ARG A 5 -8.53 -9.95 8.52
N GLN A 6 -8.23 -9.60 7.28
CA GLN A 6 -8.57 -10.34 6.07
C GLN A 6 -7.32 -10.47 5.21
N GLU A 7 -7.35 -11.37 4.23
CA GLU A 7 -6.26 -11.53 3.28
C GLU A 7 -6.75 -11.24 1.85
N THR A 8 -5.85 -10.71 1.02
CA THR A 8 -6.06 -10.61 -0.43
C THR A 8 -5.95 -12.00 -1.08
N GLU A 9 -6.30 -12.11 -2.35
CA GLU A 9 -6.12 -13.36 -3.11
C GLU A 9 -4.65 -13.80 -3.18
N ASP A 10 -3.71 -12.85 -3.13
CA ASP A 10 -2.27 -13.09 -3.12
C ASP A 10 -1.69 -13.39 -1.71
N GLY A 11 -2.53 -13.41 -0.66
CA GLY A 11 -2.13 -13.75 0.70
C GLY A 11 -1.54 -12.60 1.53
N PHE A 12 -1.66 -11.35 1.08
CA PHE A 12 -1.29 -10.17 1.88
C PHE A 12 -2.40 -9.82 2.87
N GLU A 13 -2.05 -9.24 4.01
CA GLU A 13 -3.04 -8.59 4.88
C GLU A 13 -3.81 -7.54 4.06
N LYS A 14 -5.13 -7.48 4.19
CA LYS A 14 -6.00 -6.74 3.27
C LYS A 14 -5.73 -5.24 3.24
N GLN A 15 -5.50 -4.58 4.36
CA GLN A 15 -5.21 -3.15 4.37
C GLN A 15 -3.84 -2.86 3.74
N LEU A 16 -2.81 -3.62 4.12
CA LEU A 16 -1.49 -3.52 3.50
C LEU A 16 -1.55 -3.80 1.99
N GLY A 17 -2.25 -4.86 1.60
CA GLY A 17 -2.39 -5.33 0.23
C GLY A 17 -3.11 -4.31 -0.65
N VAL A 18 -4.23 -3.76 -0.19
CA VAL A 18 -5.06 -2.83 -0.98
C VAL A 18 -4.51 -1.40 -0.93
N ASP A 19 -4.23 -0.88 0.27
CA ASP A 19 -3.90 0.54 0.45
C ASP A 19 -2.45 0.85 0.10
N HIS A 20 -1.55 -0.13 0.13
CA HIS A 20 -0.12 0.07 -0.15
C HIS A 20 0.42 -0.79 -1.30
N LEU A 21 0.41 -2.11 -1.19
CA LEU A 21 1.10 -2.99 -2.15
C LEU A 21 0.47 -2.94 -3.55
N GLY A 22 -0.85 -2.88 -3.65
CA GLY A 22 -1.55 -2.71 -4.92
C GLY A 22 -1.20 -1.40 -5.61
N HIS A 23 -1.10 -0.30 -4.86
CA HIS A 23 -0.70 1.01 -5.39
C HIS A 23 0.79 1.04 -5.79
N PHE A 24 1.65 0.38 -5.02
CA PHE A 24 3.07 0.20 -5.36
C PHE A 24 3.23 -0.57 -6.68
N ALA A 25 2.52 -1.70 -6.84
CA ALA A 25 2.55 -2.49 -8.06
C ALA A 25 2.01 -1.71 -9.26
N LEU A 26 0.86 -1.04 -9.12
CA LEU A 26 0.28 -0.19 -10.17
C LEU A 26 1.26 0.90 -10.61
N THR A 27 1.88 1.58 -9.65
CA THR A 27 2.90 2.62 -9.93
C THR A 27 4.08 2.03 -10.69
N GLY A 28 4.60 0.88 -10.26
CA GLY A 28 5.70 0.19 -10.95
C GLY A 28 5.34 -0.18 -12.40
N HIS A 29 4.12 -0.68 -12.64
CA HIS A 29 3.66 -1.04 -13.98
C HIS A 29 3.46 0.16 -14.91
N LEU A 30 3.08 1.32 -14.36
CA LEU A 30 2.90 2.55 -15.15
C LEU A 30 4.18 3.37 -15.28
N LEU A 31 5.24 3.05 -14.54
CA LEU A 31 6.42 3.89 -14.41
C LEU A 31 7.08 4.19 -15.77
N GLU A 32 7.26 3.18 -16.62
CA GLU A 32 7.85 3.37 -17.95
C GLU A 32 6.97 4.27 -18.84
N LEU A 33 5.65 4.13 -18.78
CA LEU A 33 4.72 4.97 -19.55
C LEU A 33 4.74 6.43 -19.08
N LEU A 34 4.85 6.63 -17.76
CA LEU A 34 4.85 7.96 -17.16
C LEU A 34 6.17 8.70 -17.39
N VAL A 35 7.31 7.99 -17.35
CA VAL A 35 8.65 8.57 -17.55
C VAL A 35 8.95 8.85 -19.02
N ASN A 36 8.43 8.03 -19.94
CA ASN A 36 8.64 8.22 -21.38
C ASN A 36 7.64 9.19 -22.02
N ASN A 37 6.76 9.80 -21.25
CA ASN A 37 5.80 10.79 -21.74
C ASN A 37 6.45 12.20 -21.74
N ASP A 38 6.33 12.94 -22.85
CA ASP A 38 6.88 14.29 -23.00
C ASP A 38 6.10 15.36 -22.20
N ASP A 39 4.88 15.05 -21.77
CA ASP A 39 4.05 15.89 -20.90
C ASP A 39 4.37 15.66 -19.41
N LYS A 40 4.02 16.65 -18.58
CA LYS A 40 4.24 16.58 -17.12
C LYS A 40 3.29 15.57 -16.48
N SER A 41 3.78 14.34 -16.26
CA SER A 41 3.09 13.30 -15.50
C SER A 41 3.38 13.40 -13.99
N CYS A 42 2.40 13.06 -13.15
CA CYS A 42 2.54 13.06 -11.69
C CYS A 42 1.75 11.89 -11.08
N ILE A 43 2.28 11.31 -10.00
CA ILE A 43 1.63 10.27 -9.21
C ILE A 43 1.26 10.88 -7.85
N VAL A 44 -0.01 10.76 -7.47
CA VAL A 44 -0.51 11.25 -6.18
C VAL A 44 -1.05 10.06 -5.39
N THR A 45 -0.45 9.78 -4.24
CA THR A 45 -0.93 8.77 -3.30
C THR A 45 -1.77 9.46 -2.21
N HIS A 46 -2.99 9.01 -2.01
CA HIS A 46 -3.88 9.55 -0.99
C HIS A 46 -3.76 8.76 0.31
N SER A 47 -3.58 9.45 1.43
CA SER A 47 -3.43 8.86 2.77
C SER A 47 -4.53 9.38 3.71
N SER A 48 -4.43 9.03 4.99
CA SER A 48 -5.26 9.55 6.07
C SER A 48 -4.37 10.05 7.22
N GLY A 49 -4.97 10.55 8.31
CA GLY A 49 -4.22 10.91 9.53
C GLY A 49 -3.85 9.71 10.42
N ALA A 50 -4.34 8.50 10.11
CA ALA A 50 -4.07 7.31 10.94
C ALA A 50 -2.58 6.92 11.07
N PRO A 51 -1.72 7.07 10.04
CA PRO A 51 -0.30 6.75 10.15
C PRO A 51 0.46 7.57 11.20
N GLU A 52 -0.03 8.75 11.58
CA GLU A 52 0.62 9.59 12.61
C GLU A 52 0.61 8.93 13.99
N ALA A 53 -0.31 7.99 14.24
CA ALA A 53 -0.46 7.25 15.48
C ALA A 53 0.03 5.79 15.38
N GLY A 54 0.65 5.40 14.26
CA GLY A 54 1.09 4.04 14.00
C GLY A 54 2.57 3.98 13.62
N GLU A 55 3.16 2.81 13.79
CA GLU A 55 4.52 2.50 13.34
C GLU A 55 4.52 1.22 12.51
N ILE A 56 5.51 1.07 11.63
CA ILE A 56 5.66 -0.14 10.83
C ILE A 56 6.43 -1.17 11.67
N ASP A 57 5.75 -2.24 12.04
CA ASP A 57 6.37 -3.45 12.57
C ASP A 57 6.83 -4.32 11.38
N PHE A 58 8.12 -4.27 11.08
CA PHE A 58 8.70 -5.04 9.97
C PHE A 58 8.79 -6.54 10.26
N ASP A 59 8.87 -6.92 11.54
CA ASP A 59 8.92 -8.33 11.94
C ASP A 59 7.53 -8.98 11.87
N ASN A 60 6.46 -8.19 11.99
CA ASN A 60 5.07 -8.63 11.89
C ASN A 60 4.25 -7.80 10.88
N LEU A 61 4.78 -7.59 9.68
CA LEU A 61 4.18 -6.72 8.65
C LEU A 61 2.73 -7.08 8.27
N HIS A 62 2.34 -8.35 8.46
CA HIS A 62 1.00 -8.85 8.16
C HIS A 62 0.06 -8.90 9.37
N GLY A 63 0.51 -8.43 10.55
CA GLY A 63 -0.27 -8.43 11.79
C GLY A 63 -0.80 -9.83 12.17
N LYS A 64 0.00 -10.87 11.94
CA LYS A 64 -0.39 -12.28 12.21
C LYS A 64 -0.23 -12.62 13.69
N GLU A 65 0.74 -12.00 14.35
CA GLU A 65 0.95 -12.17 15.78
C GLU A 65 0.17 -11.08 16.52
N SER A 66 -0.54 -11.47 17.58
CA SER A 66 -1.17 -10.50 18.50
C SER A 66 -0.08 -9.88 19.36
N GLN A 67 -0.03 -8.55 19.41
CA GLN A 67 0.76 -7.80 20.39
C GLN A 67 0.11 -7.89 21.78
#